data_AF-A0A2D4TY70-F1
#
_entry.id   AF-A0A2D4TY70-F1
#
_cell.length_a   1.000
_cell.length_b   1.000
_cell.length_c   1.000
_cell.angle_alpha   90.00
_cell.angle_beta   90.00
_cell.angle_gamma   90.00
#
_symmetry.space_group_name_H-M   'P 1'
#
loop_
_entity.id
_entity.type
_entity.pdbx_description
1 polymer ?
#
loop_
_entity_poly.entity_id
_entity_poly.type
_entity_poly.pdbx_seq_one_letter_code
_entity_poly.pdbx_strand_id
1 'polypeptide(L)'
;MWLNTGADYTVSDVFNAARFGEYTVSNGRLFTPTQVVSPGEQVAALMAANLRNKIIIDNGRTGIYQLPFIAGADGVSELSASNPLRNGYLLNAGFSGIMGYSFGAYRLRSLQAGEFSTGANPRLDQPATPAGNLRLATYNVENLFNTLQTADNVCGPNALECRGAATLSEQNRQLAKITETLLALNADVVALIEIENDADDATLALLTSALNELDVNADWAYIATGFLGTDAIKPAFIYRSSRVTPQGAFAVLDSSVDPDFDTSRQRPALAQTFVAANMSKFTAVAVHLRAKASCPASSDPNADQGDGQGCWNLWRTLSANALANWLATDPTASGDEDYLILGDFNAYAMEDPLTALIAQGYQNLAIAANDGDPAVYSYTFMGEAGSLDHAFASPAMQAQVLTAAAWHINADEVREFNYSEAPLRAGLQKPASFYNADPFRSSDHDPLVVELNLTPAFPPVMINLELIRVNRGRSGATLVQLRWNSDVSQALTLYRDENPVATLSRPGRYNDQFKNPEINSATYRLCLDATAQCSEPLVVNF
;
A
#
# COMPACT_ATOMS: atom_id res chain seq x y z
N MET A 1 16.15 -40.78 11.39
CA MET A 1 17.55 -40.38 11.67
C MET A 1 17.50 -39.27 12.72
N TRP A 2 18.30 -39.31 13.79
CA TRP A 2 18.38 -38.16 14.71
C TRP A 2 19.20 -37.05 14.06
N LEU A 3 18.67 -35.83 14.04
CA LEU A 3 19.35 -34.65 13.48
C LEU A 3 19.35 -33.50 14.49
N ASN A 4 20.33 -32.62 14.33
CA ASN A 4 20.45 -31.35 15.03
C ASN A 4 20.73 -30.25 13.99
N THR A 5 20.01 -29.12 14.05
CA THR A 5 20.23 -27.97 13.16
C THR A 5 21.56 -27.29 13.48
N GLY A 6 22.38 -27.07 12.45
CA GLY A 6 23.70 -26.44 12.60
C GLY A 6 23.72 -24.92 12.44
N ALA A 7 22.58 -24.34 12.08
CA ALA A 7 22.41 -22.91 11.81
C ALA A 7 20.97 -22.50 12.12
N ASP A 8 20.74 -21.20 12.18
CA ASP A 8 19.39 -20.64 12.26
C ASP A 8 18.66 -20.85 10.93
N TYR A 9 17.36 -21.11 11.00
CA TYR A 9 16.51 -21.27 9.82
C TYR A 9 15.31 -20.32 9.87
N THR A 10 14.95 -19.75 8.73
CA THR A 10 13.79 -18.88 8.62
C THR A 10 12.51 -19.71 8.65
N VAL A 11 11.58 -19.36 9.52
CA VAL A 11 10.20 -19.86 9.46
C VAL A 11 9.57 -19.31 8.19
N SER A 12 9.19 -20.20 7.28
CA SER A 12 8.67 -19.83 5.96
C SER A 12 7.19 -20.08 5.83
N ASP A 13 6.61 -21.04 6.58
CA ASP A 13 5.18 -21.29 6.55
C ASP A 13 4.62 -21.64 7.94
N VAL A 14 3.65 -20.86 8.40
CA VAL A 14 2.91 -21.07 9.66
C VAL A 14 1.47 -21.53 9.45
N PHE A 15 1.04 -21.78 8.20
CA PHE A 15 -0.35 -22.14 7.86
C PHE A 15 -0.87 -23.37 8.62
N ASN A 16 0.01 -24.30 8.96
CA ASN A 16 -0.32 -25.54 9.66
C ASN A 16 0.01 -25.51 11.16
N ALA A 17 0.41 -24.36 11.73
CA ALA A 17 0.90 -24.27 13.10
C ALA A 17 -0.20 -24.66 14.12
N ALA A 18 -1.38 -24.05 14.01
CA ALA A 18 -2.53 -24.42 14.86
C ALA A 18 -3.19 -25.75 14.42
N ARG A 19 -3.18 -26.04 13.12
CA ARG A 19 -3.90 -27.20 12.55
C ARG A 19 -3.19 -28.52 12.82
N PHE A 20 -1.91 -28.64 12.54
CA PHE A 20 -1.16 -29.90 12.68
C PHE A 20 -0.05 -29.82 13.73
N GLY A 21 0.20 -28.64 14.32
CA GLY A 21 1.41 -28.45 15.11
C GLY A 21 2.67 -28.48 14.23
N GLU A 22 2.53 -28.02 12.99
CA GLU A 22 3.59 -28.03 11.98
C GLU A 22 3.90 -26.60 11.51
N TYR A 23 5.18 -26.26 11.37
CA TYR A 23 5.63 -25.08 10.65
C TYR A 23 6.79 -25.45 9.72
N THR A 24 6.93 -24.75 8.60
CA THR A 24 8.02 -25.01 7.64
C THR A 24 9.14 -24.03 7.88
N VAL A 25 10.39 -24.51 7.82
CA VAL A 25 11.60 -23.69 7.84
C VAL A 25 12.41 -23.87 6.57
N SER A 26 13.20 -22.84 6.23
CA SER A 26 14.14 -22.85 5.11
C SER A 26 15.42 -22.07 5.41
N ASN A 27 16.44 -22.28 4.58
CA ASN A 27 17.63 -21.42 4.60
C ASN A 27 17.31 -20.09 3.93
N GLY A 28 17.04 -19.06 4.75
CA GLY A 28 16.56 -17.77 4.29
C GLY A 28 15.09 -17.77 3.88
N ARG A 29 14.57 -16.58 3.59
CA ARG A 29 13.21 -16.39 3.10
C ARG A 29 13.06 -16.87 1.66
N LEU A 30 11.97 -17.56 1.38
CA LEU A 30 11.62 -18.02 0.04
C LEU A 30 10.66 -17.02 -0.61
N PHE A 31 10.85 -16.81 -1.91
CA PHE A 31 9.98 -15.97 -2.71
C PHE A 31 9.25 -16.79 -3.76
N THR A 32 8.01 -16.40 -4.04
CA THR A 32 7.26 -16.94 -5.17
C THR A 32 8.09 -16.68 -6.43
N PRO A 33 8.32 -17.67 -7.30
CA PRO A 33 9.28 -17.50 -8.40
C PRO A 33 9.02 -16.28 -9.29
N THR A 34 7.78 -16.06 -9.72
CA THR A 34 7.40 -14.90 -10.55
C THR A 34 7.41 -13.57 -9.79
N GLN A 35 7.76 -13.56 -8.50
CA GLN A 35 8.13 -12.33 -7.80
C GLN A 35 9.55 -11.88 -8.17
N VAL A 36 10.49 -12.80 -8.40
CA VAL A 36 11.92 -12.46 -8.50
C VAL A 36 12.57 -12.88 -9.81
N VAL A 37 11.94 -13.74 -10.60
CA VAL A 37 12.41 -14.13 -11.94
C VAL A 37 11.29 -14.07 -12.96
N SER A 38 11.65 -13.85 -14.23
CA SER A 38 10.68 -13.82 -15.33
C SER A 38 10.00 -15.18 -15.56
N PRO A 39 8.74 -15.19 -16.03
CA PRO A 39 8.01 -16.40 -16.40
C PRO A 39 8.79 -17.33 -17.34
N GLY A 40 8.54 -18.65 -17.23
CA GLY A 40 9.16 -19.67 -18.07
C GLY A 40 10.26 -20.49 -17.39
N GLU A 41 11.40 -20.71 -18.05
CA GLU A 41 12.42 -21.68 -17.59
C GLU A 41 13.01 -21.35 -16.21
N GLN A 42 13.21 -20.07 -15.90
CA GLN A 42 13.76 -19.63 -14.61
C GLN A 42 12.83 -19.96 -13.45
N VAL A 43 11.51 -19.89 -13.67
CA VAL A 43 10.50 -20.27 -12.68
C VAL A 43 10.66 -21.74 -12.29
N ALA A 44 10.77 -22.65 -13.26
CA ALA A 44 10.91 -24.08 -12.98
C ALA A 44 12.17 -24.38 -12.14
N ALA A 45 13.29 -23.72 -12.45
CA ALA A 45 14.53 -23.86 -11.71
C ALA A 45 14.39 -23.36 -10.25
N LEU A 46 13.79 -22.19 -10.04
CA LEU A 46 13.59 -21.60 -8.71
C LEU A 46 12.55 -22.37 -7.89
N MET A 47 11.44 -22.80 -8.48
CA MET A 47 10.47 -23.69 -7.81
C MET A 47 11.15 -24.95 -7.27
N ALA A 48 11.98 -25.59 -8.09
CA ALA A 48 12.71 -26.79 -7.69
C ALA A 48 13.74 -26.50 -6.58
N ALA A 49 14.36 -25.31 -6.60
CA ALA A 49 15.28 -24.88 -5.55
C ALA A 49 14.54 -24.62 -4.22
N ASN A 50 13.43 -23.86 -4.26
CA ASN A 50 12.58 -23.60 -3.09
C ASN A 50 12.07 -24.90 -2.47
N LEU A 51 11.59 -25.85 -3.29
CA LEU A 51 11.10 -27.14 -2.81
C LEU A 51 12.19 -27.94 -2.07
N ARG A 52 13.44 -27.88 -2.52
CA ARG A 52 14.59 -28.52 -1.85
C ARG A 52 15.05 -27.78 -0.60
N ASN A 53 14.66 -26.52 -0.42
CA ASN A 53 15.05 -25.68 0.70
C ASN A 53 14.05 -25.72 1.87
N LYS A 54 13.02 -26.58 1.84
CA LYS A 54 11.99 -26.66 2.88
C LYS A 54 12.14 -27.92 3.75
N ILE A 55 12.06 -27.73 5.06
CA ILE A 55 11.88 -28.82 6.04
C ILE A 55 10.71 -28.44 6.96
N ILE A 56 9.84 -29.39 7.26
CA ILE A 56 8.75 -29.17 8.22
C ILE A 56 9.27 -29.52 9.63
N ILE A 57 9.03 -28.64 10.59
CA ILE A 57 9.13 -28.93 12.01
C ILE A 57 7.77 -29.38 12.51
N ASP A 58 7.72 -30.54 13.15
CA ASP A 58 6.51 -31.25 13.57
C ASP A 58 6.61 -31.52 15.08
N ASN A 59 5.59 -31.11 15.85
CA ASN A 59 5.58 -31.24 17.30
C ASN A 59 5.41 -32.69 17.82
N GLY A 60 5.41 -33.68 16.91
CA GLY A 60 5.36 -35.11 17.21
C GLY A 60 3.97 -35.63 17.59
N ARG A 61 2.93 -34.80 17.51
CA ARG A 61 1.55 -35.18 17.85
C ARG A 61 0.75 -35.48 16.59
N THR A 62 -0.02 -36.56 16.64
CA THR A 62 -0.87 -36.97 15.51
C THR A 62 -2.28 -36.41 15.66
N GLY A 63 -2.85 -35.88 14.58
CA GLY A 63 -4.22 -35.38 14.54
C GLY A 63 -4.29 -33.95 14.01
N ILE A 64 -5.49 -33.37 14.06
CA ILE A 64 -5.67 -31.93 13.79
C ILE A 64 -6.16 -31.21 15.03
N TYR A 65 -5.76 -29.94 15.17
CA TYR A 65 -6.15 -29.03 16.24
C TYR A 65 -6.02 -29.67 17.63
N GLN A 66 -4.89 -30.36 17.88
CA GLN A 66 -4.65 -31.07 19.13
C GLN A 66 -4.27 -30.10 20.24
N LEU A 67 -4.82 -30.33 21.44
CA LEU A 67 -4.50 -29.57 22.65
C LEU A 67 -3.42 -30.29 23.50
N PRO A 68 -2.53 -29.55 24.17
CA PRO A 68 -2.22 -28.14 23.89
C PRO A 68 -1.73 -27.95 22.45
N PHE A 69 -2.01 -26.78 21.85
CA PHE A 69 -1.43 -26.38 20.57
C PHE A 69 0.10 -26.31 20.66
N ILE A 70 0.77 -26.16 19.52
CA ILE A 70 2.22 -25.90 19.52
C ILE A 70 2.54 -24.63 20.30
N ALA A 71 3.74 -24.56 20.88
CA ALA A 71 4.21 -23.34 21.55
C ALA A 71 4.35 -22.17 20.55
N GLY A 72 4.10 -20.96 21.02
CA GLY A 72 4.41 -19.74 20.28
C GLY A 72 5.90 -19.39 20.32
N ALA A 73 6.24 -18.14 19.98
CA ALA A 73 7.63 -17.69 19.93
C ALA A 73 8.38 -17.76 21.26
N ASP A 74 7.69 -17.68 22.40
CA ASP A 74 8.30 -17.83 23.73
C ASP A 74 8.82 -19.26 24.02
N GLY A 75 8.45 -20.24 23.19
CA GLY A 75 8.83 -21.65 23.35
C GLY A 75 8.21 -22.35 24.55
N VAL A 76 7.28 -21.70 25.27
CA VAL A 76 6.72 -22.18 26.55
C VAL A 76 5.21 -22.22 26.51
N SER A 77 4.56 -21.10 26.18
CA SER A 77 3.10 -20.99 26.18
C SER A 77 2.53 -21.42 24.84
N GLU A 78 1.28 -21.90 24.84
CA GLU A 78 0.58 -22.19 23.58
C GLU A 78 0.56 -20.97 22.66
N LEU A 79 0.67 -21.26 21.36
CA LEU A 79 0.47 -20.30 20.29
C LEU A 79 -0.80 -19.47 20.54
N SER A 80 -0.69 -18.15 20.43
CA SER A 80 -1.82 -17.23 20.60
C SER A 80 -1.57 -15.92 19.86
N ALA A 81 -2.59 -15.06 19.74
CA ALA A 81 -2.44 -13.76 19.10
C ALA A 81 -1.37 -12.89 19.80
N SER A 82 -1.18 -13.05 21.11
CA SER A 82 -0.14 -12.35 21.90
C SER A 82 1.20 -13.11 22.00
N ASN A 83 1.25 -14.37 21.56
CA ASN A 83 2.46 -15.19 21.48
C ASN A 83 2.49 -15.91 20.12
N PRO A 84 2.65 -15.17 19.01
CA PRO A 84 2.55 -15.73 17.68
C PRO A 84 3.81 -16.51 17.29
N LEU A 85 3.66 -17.42 16.33
CA LEU A 85 4.75 -17.86 15.46
C LEU A 85 4.52 -17.19 14.11
N ARG A 86 5.53 -16.51 13.56
CA ARG A 86 5.40 -15.74 12.31
C ARG A 86 6.35 -16.27 11.25
N ASN A 87 5.96 -16.15 9.99
CA ASN A 87 6.92 -16.25 8.89
C ASN A 87 8.00 -15.15 9.08
N GLY A 88 9.25 -15.43 8.72
CA GLY A 88 10.37 -14.51 8.93
C GLY A 88 11.03 -14.58 10.31
N TYR A 89 10.42 -15.21 11.33
CA TYR A 89 11.15 -15.55 12.56
C TYR A 89 12.27 -16.54 12.28
N LEU A 90 13.32 -16.51 13.08
CA LEU A 90 14.44 -17.44 12.97
C LEU A 90 14.33 -18.52 14.04
N LEU A 91 14.17 -19.78 13.63
CA LEU A 91 14.39 -20.93 14.50
C LEU A 91 15.89 -21.02 14.78
N ASN A 92 16.29 -20.90 16.04
CA ASN A 92 17.69 -20.90 16.43
C ASN A 92 18.36 -22.26 16.14
N ALA A 93 19.65 -22.23 15.86
CA ALA A 93 20.49 -23.43 15.76
C ALA A 93 20.40 -24.29 17.03
N GLY A 94 20.67 -25.59 16.91
CA GLY A 94 20.61 -26.52 18.04
C GLY A 94 19.29 -27.29 18.17
N PHE A 95 18.28 -26.96 17.35
CA PHE A 95 17.00 -27.68 17.34
C PHE A 95 17.20 -29.13 16.89
N SER A 96 16.71 -30.06 17.70
CA SER A 96 16.98 -31.49 17.52
C SER A 96 15.69 -32.30 17.43
N GLY A 97 15.71 -33.35 16.60
CA GLY A 97 14.56 -34.23 16.44
C GLY A 97 14.84 -35.45 15.57
N ILE A 98 13.79 -36.25 15.36
CA ILE A 98 13.83 -37.42 14.47
C ILE A 98 13.37 -36.98 13.08
N MET A 99 14.30 -37.00 12.13
CA MET A 99 14.01 -36.83 10.71
C MET A 99 13.27 -38.05 10.16
N GLY A 100 12.15 -37.79 9.48
CA GLY A 100 11.36 -38.74 8.71
C GLY A 100 10.88 -38.13 7.40
N TYR A 101 10.33 -38.98 6.53
CA TYR A 101 9.73 -38.58 5.26
C TYR A 101 8.30 -39.15 5.19
N SER A 102 7.31 -38.27 5.01
CA SER A 102 5.90 -38.65 4.88
C SER A 102 5.14 -37.58 4.12
N PHE A 103 4.06 -37.97 3.43
CA PHE A 103 3.20 -37.04 2.68
C PHE A 103 4.01 -36.12 1.72
N GLY A 104 5.05 -36.65 1.09
CA GLY A 104 5.85 -35.91 0.11
C GLY A 104 6.93 -34.99 0.68
N ALA A 105 7.07 -34.85 2.00
CA ALA A 105 7.99 -33.90 2.62
C ALA A 105 8.86 -34.49 3.73
N TYR A 106 10.07 -33.93 3.88
CA TYR A 106 10.95 -34.18 5.03
C TYR A 106 10.44 -33.43 6.26
N ARG A 107 10.39 -34.15 7.39
CA ARG A 107 9.90 -33.64 8.67
C ARG A 107 10.90 -33.92 9.77
N LEU A 108 11.21 -32.92 10.59
CA LEU A 108 11.95 -33.07 11.82
C LEU A 108 10.96 -33.08 12.99
N ARG A 109 10.75 -34.26 13.58
CA ARG A 109 9.79 -34.46 14.68
C ARG A 109 10.46 -34.28 16.03
N SER A 110 9.92 -33.40 16.87
CA SER A 110 10.39 -33.19 18.23
C SER A 110 9.24 -32.86 19.17
N LEU A 111 9.34 -33.33 20.42
CA LEU A 111 8.47 -32.87 21.51
C LEU A 111 8.99 -31.59 22.16
N GLN A 112 10.23 -31.17 21.84
CA GLN A 112 10.81 -29.92 22.30
C GLN A 112 10.26 -28.76 21.44
N ALA A 113 9.90 -27.65 22.08
CA ALA A 113 9.56 -26.43 21.38
C ALA A 113 10.79 -25.82 20.68
N GLY A 114 10.55 -25.09 19.59
CA GLY A 114 11.60 -24.25 18.99
C GLY A 114 11.90 -23.04 19.87
N GLU A 115 13.15 -22.58 19.83
CA GLU A 115 13.53 -21.27 20.33
C GLU A 115 13.66 -20.31 19.15
N PHE A 116 13.04 -19.13 19.23
CA PHE A 116 12.94 -18.22 18.10
C PHE A 116 13.57 -16.86 18.38
N SER A 117 14.35 -16.37 17.43
CA SER A 117 14.75 -14.97 17.35
C SER A 117 13.74 -14.21 16.47
N THR A 118 13.10 -13.18 17.04
CA THR A 118 11.99 -12.45 16.39
C THR A 118 12.44 -11.17 15.66
N GLY A 119 13.66 -10.71 15.90
CA GLY A 119 14.17 -9.43 15.38
C GLY A 119 14.27 -9.31 13.86
N ALA A 120 14.23 -10.44 13.13
CA ALA A 120 14.23 -10.45 11.66
C ALA A 120 12.86 -10.10 11.04
N ASN A 121 11.77 -10.28 11.80
CA ASN A 121 10.43 -9.84 11.39
C ASN A 121 9.63 -9.38 12.63
N PRO A 122 9.98 -8.23 13.23
CA PRO A 122 9.28 -7.73 14.40
C PRO A 122 7.84 -7.34 14.03
N ARG A 123 6.94 -7.43 15.01
CA ARG A 123 5.63 -6.78 14.93
C ARG A 123 5.83 -5.29 15.17
N LEU A 124 5.59 -4.47 14.14
CA LEU A 124 5.71 -3.02 14.22
C LEU A 124 4.32 -2.40 14.45
N ASP A 125 4.25 -1.40 15.33
CA ASP A 125 2.98 -0.72 15.66
C ASP A 125 2.48 0.20 14.54
N GLN A 126 3.36 0.60 13.61
CA GLN A 126 3.04 1.43 12.45
C GLN A 126 4.06 1.17 11.32
N PRO A 127 3.76 1.58 10.07
CA PRO A 127 4.72 1.49 8.97
C PRO A 127 6.04 2.23 9.26
N ALA A 128 7.17 1.59 8.94
CA ALA A 128 8.51 2.15 9.14
C ALA A 128 9.00 2.90 7.89
N THR A 129 8.35 4.01 7.55
CA THR A 129 8.70 4.86 6.40
C THR A 129 9.04 6.29 6.83
N PRO A 130 9.97 6.98 6.13
CA PRO A 130 10.13 8.42 6.30
C PRO A 130 8.84 9.12 5.85
N ALA A 131 8.31 10.03 6.67
CA ALA A 131 7.06 10.73 6.35
C ALA A 131 7.27 11.76 5.23
N GLY A 132 6.42 11.69 4.21
CA GLY A 132 6.26 12.74 3.20
C GLY A 132 5.32 13.85 3.66
N ASN A 133 4.87 14.69 2.73
CA ASN A 133 3.82 15.68 2.98
C ASN A 133 2.40 15.15 2.77
N LEU A 134 2.27 14.01 2.08
CA LEU A 134 1.03 13.27 1.91
C LEU A 134 1.31 11.76 1.91
N ARG A 135 0.52 10.97 2.64
CA ARG A 135 0.63 9.51 2.66
C ARG A 135 -0.58 8.88 1.99
N LEU A 136 -0.34 8.00 1.03
CA LEU A 136 -1.36 7.13 0.45
C LEU A 136 -1.16 5.69 0.92
N ALA A 137 -2.23 4.91 0.91
CA ALA A 137 -2.13 3.48 1.14
C ALA A 137 -3.09 2.68 0.25
N THR A 138 -2.80 1.40 0.06
CA THR A 138 -3.80 0.42 -0.35
C THR A 138 -3.91 -0.69 0.68
N TYR A 139 -5.13 -1.16 0.89
CA TYR A 139 -5.39 -2.23 1.84
C TYR A 139 -6.56 -3.11 1.41
N ASN A 140 -6.28 -4.38 1.13
CA ASN A 140 -7.29 -5.43 1.05
C ASN A 140 -7.72 -5.84 2.45
N VAL A 141 -8.99 -5.62 2.78
CA VAL A 141 -9.53 -5.79 4.14
C VAL A 141 -10.18 -7.16 4.41
N GLU A 142 -9.97 -8.14 3.52
CA GLU A 142 -10.48 -9.51 3.64
C GLU A 142 -12.01 -9.55 3.84
N ASN A 143 -12.76 -9.03 2.87
CA ASN A 143 -14.23 -8.98 2.84
C ASN A 143 -14.85 -8.27 4.05
N LEU A 144 -14.72 -6.93 4.14
CA LEU A 144 -15.50 -6.15 5.10
C LEU A 144 -16.92 -5.93 4.58
N PHE A 145 -17.90 -6.47 5.30
CA PHE A 145 -19.32 -6.38 4.99
C PHE A 145 -20.10 -5.79 6.16
N ASN A 146 -21.02 -4.88 5.87
CA ASN A 146 -22.06 -4.45 6.80
C ASN A 146 -23.17 -5.51 6.89
N THR A 147 -23.44 -6.22 5.79
CA THR A 147 -24.41 -7.33 5.76
C THR A 147 -23.76 -8.61 6.28
N LEU A 148 -24.32 -9.18 7.35
CA LEU A 148 -23.85 -10.45 7.90
C LEU A 148 -24.12 -11.62 6.93
N GLN A 149 -23.25 -12.65 6.98
CA GLN A 149 -23.48 -13.86 6.19
C GLN A 149 -24.84 -14.49 6.52
N THR A 150 -25.60 -14.82 5.47
CA THR A 150 -26.87 -15.56 5.57
C THR A 150 -26.87 -16.72 4.58
N ALA A 151 -27.84 -17.64 4.72
CA ALA A 151 -27.99 -18.74 3.77
C ALA A 151 -28.51 -18.29 2.38
N ASP A 152 -29.11 -17.10 2.31
CA ASP A 152 -29.67 -16.54 1.08
C ASP A 152 -28.64 -15.62 0.43
N ASN A 153 -28.66 -15.56 -0.90
CA ASN A 153 -27.83 -14.62 -1.64
C ASN A 153 -28.53 -13.26 -1.68
N VAL A 154 -28.01 -12.28 -0.94
CA VAL A 154 -28.63 -10.96 -0.77
C VAL A 154 -27.66 -9.78 -0.96
N CYS A 155 -26.36 -10.06 -1.13
CA CYS A 155 -25.33 -9.03 -1.21
C CYS A 155 -24.97 -8.65 -2.66
N GLY A 156 -24.53 -7.41 -2.86
CA GLY A 156 -24.11 -6.95 -4.18
C GLY A 156 -25.24 -6.70 -5.18
N PRO A 157 -24.91 -6.13 -6.36
CA PRO A 157 -25.88 -5.77 -7.39
C PRO A 157 -26.61 -6.96 -8.02
N ASN A 158 -26.12 -8.19 -7.81
CA ASN A 158 -26.65 -9.40 -8.44
C ASN A 158 -27.18 -10.44 -7.46
N ALA A 159 -27.51 -10.05 -6.22
CA ALA A 159 -27.98 -10.97 -5.17
C ALA A 159 -27.04 -12.19 -5.07
N LEU A 160 -25.82 -11.92 -4.60
CA LEU A 160 -24.72 -12.85 -4.41
C LEU A 160 -24.58 -13.24 -2.94
N GLU A 161 -23.76 -14.26 -2.68
CA GLU A 161 -23.39 -14.67 -1.33
C GLU A 161 -22.73 -13.51 -0.57
N CYS A 162 -23.22 -13.24 0.63
CA CYS A 162 -22.57 -12.31 1.56
C CYS A 162 -21.31 -12.96 2.13
N ARG A 163 -20.23 -12.18 2.22
CA ARG A 163 -18.92 -12.64 2.72
C ARG A 163 -18.61 -11.91 4.03
N GLY A 164 -17.44 -12.13 4.62
CA GLY A 164 -17.03 -11.43 5.84
C GLY A 164 -17.61 -12.04 7.12
N ALA A 165 -18.14 -11.24 8.04
CA ALA A 165 -18.63 -11.69 9.34
C ALA A 165 -19.97 -12.44 9.27
N ALA A 166 -20.10 -13.55 10.01
CA ALA A 166 -21.36 -14.30 10.13
C ALA A 166 -22.20 -13.84 11.34
N THR A 167 -21.63 -13.10 12.28
CA THR A 167 -22.33 -12.54 13.44
C THR A 167 -21.95 -11.10 13.70
N LEU A 168 -22.78 -10.36 14.42
CA LEU A 168 -22.47 -8.99 14.86
C LEU A 168 -21.19 -8.95 15.73
N SER A 169 -20.93 -9.99 16.53
CA SER A 169 -19.70 -10.11 17.32
C SER A 169 -18.47 -10.18 16.43
N GLU A 170 -18.51 -11.04 15.40
CA GLU A 170 -17.43 -11.13 14.40
C GLU A 170 -17.26 -9.82 13.61
N GLN A 171 -18.35 -9.15 13.25
CA GLN A 171 -18.29 -7.85 12.55
C GLN A 171 -17.60 -6.80 13.41
N ASN A 172 -17.95 -6.70 14.70
CA ASN A 172 -17.29 -5.79 15.64
C ASN A 172 -15.80 -6.12 15.79
N ARG A 173 -15.43 -7.40 15.79
CA ARG A 173 -14.04 -7.84 15.86
C ARG A 173 -13.26 -7.52 14.58
N GLN A 174 -13.86 -7.71 13.42
CA GLN A 174 -13.26 -7.36 12.13
C GLN A 174 -13.07 -5.84 12.04
N LEU A 175 -14.12 -5.08 12.36
CA LEU A 175 -14.11 -3.62 12.35
C LEU A 175 -13.04 -3.06 13.28
N ALA A 176 -12.95 -3.56 14.52
CA ALA A 176 -11.92 -3.12 15.48
C ALA A 176 -10.50 -3.34 14.93
N LYS A 177 -10.21 -4.50 14.35
CA LYS A 177 -8.91 -4.77 13.74
C LYS A 177 -8.61 -3.84 12.55
N ILE A 178 -9.59 -3.61 11.67
CA ILE A 178 -9.44 -2.75 10.51
C ILE A 178 -9.27 -1.28 10.92
N THR A 179 -10.04 -0.78 11.90
CA THR A 179 -9.92 0.61 12.37
C THR A 179 -8.57 0.85 13.04
N GLU A 180 -8.10 -0.05 13.91
CA GLU A 180 -6.75 0.05 14.50
C GLU A 180 -5.66 0.06 13.41
N THR A 181 -5.82 -0.78 12.38
CA THR A 181 -4.90 -0.81 11.23
C THR A 181 -4.89 0.51 10.47
N LEU A 182 -6.05 1.07 10.14
CA LEU A 182 -6.17 2.31 9.37
C LEU A 182 -5.67 3.54 10.15
N LEU A 183 -5.90 3.59 11.46
CA LEU A 183 -5.38 4.65 12.33
C LEU A 183 -3.84 4.58 12.42
N ALA A 184 -3.28 3.39 12.61
CA ALA A 184 -1.83 3.18 12.65
C ALA A 184 -1.13 3.35 11.29
N LEU A 185 -1.81 3.02 10.18
CA LEU A 185 -1.36 3.34 8.83
C LEU A 185 -1.18 4.85 8.65
N ASN A 186 -2.00 5.66 9.31
CA ASN A 186 -1.95 7.12 9.30
C ASN A 186 -1.87 7.71 7.87
N ALA A 187 -2.63 7.11 6.94
CA ALA A 187 -2.71 7.57 5.56
C ALA A 187 -3.74 8.71 5.42
N ASP A 188 -3.49 9.58 4.45
CA ASP A 188 -4.38 10.67 4.07
C ASP A 188 -5.44 10.22 3.05
N VAL A 189 -5.11 9.25 2.18
CA VAL A 189 -6.05 8.58 1.26
C VAL A 189 -5.74 7.08 1.24
N VAL A 190 -6.77 6.24 1.30
CA VAL A 190 -6.65 4.78 1.27
C VAL A 190 -7.52 4.19 0.17
N ALA A 191 -6.88 3.44 -0.74
CA ALA A 191 -7.54 2.55 -1.69
C ALA A 191 -7.87 1.22 -0.99
N LEU A 192 -9.14 1.04 -0.63
CA LEU A 192 -9.63 -0.17 0.02
C LEU A 192 -10.05 -1.21 -1.01
N ILE A 193 -9.67 -2.46 -0.77
CA ILE A 193 -10.03 -3.61 -1.59
C ILE A 193 -10.86 -4.58 -0.74
N GLU A 194 -11.85 -5.23 -1.35
CA GLU A 194 -12.81 -6.13 -0.68
C GLU A 194 -13.80 -5.47 0.29
N ILE A 195 -14.27 -4.28 -0.07
CA ILE A 195 -15.43 -3.65 0.59
C ILE A 195 -16.71 -4.21 -0.02
N GLU A 196 -17.72 -4.51 0.79
CA GLU A 196 -19.05 -4.87 0.29
C GLU A 196 -19.55 -3.85 -0.74
N ASN A 197 -20.06 -4.39 -1.85
CA ASN A 197 -20.64 -3.62 -2.93
C ASN A 197 -22.11 -3.34 -2.62
N ASP A 198 -22.40 -2.48 -1.66
CA ASP A 198 -23.76 -2.07 -1.29
C ASP A 198 -24.21 -0.82 -2.07
N ALA A 199 -25.53 -0.67 -2.22
CA ALA A 199 -26.14 0.37 -3.07
C ALA A 199 -26.04 1.77 -2.45
N ASP A 200 -25.99 1.83 -1.13
CA ASP A 200 -26.05 3.04 -0.30
C ASP A 200 -24.72 3.36 0.39
N ASP A 201 -23.64 2.65 0.06
CA ASP A 201 -22.31 2.80 0.67
C ASP A 201 -22.32 2.56 2.20
N ALA A 202 -23.29 1.78 2.71
CA ALA A 202 -23.48 1.54 4.15
C ALA A 202 -22.24 0.95 4.84
N THR A 203 -21.47 0.10 4.16
CA THR A 203 -20.22 -0.45 4.68
C THR A 203 -19.12 0.59 4.80
N LEU A 204 -19.01 1.52 3.85
CA LEU A 204 -18.09 2.65 3.95
C LEU A 204 -18.52 3.63 5.05
N ALA A 205 -19.84 3.85 5.19
CA ALA A 205 -20.40 4.65 6.28
C ALA A 205 -20.13 4.03 7.65
N LEU A 206 -20.29 2.71 7.81
CA LEU A 206 -19.93 1.95 9.02
C LEU A 206 -18.45 2.17 9.36
N LEU A 207 -17.56 1.95 8.39
CA LEU A 207 -16.12 2.06 8.60
C LEU A 207 -15.69 3.49 8.96
N THR A 208 -16.11 4.49 8.19
CA THR A 208 -15.72 5.89 8.44
C THR A 208 -16.34 6.45 9.71
N SER A 209 -17.54 6.00 10.11
CA SER A 209 -18.12 6.36 11.40
C SER A 209 -17.27 5.81 12.55
N ALA A 210 -16.88 4.53 12.49
CA ALA A 210 -16.03 3.93 13.52
C ALA A 210 -14.65 4.60 13.60
N LEU A 211 -14.05 4.97 12.45
CA LEU A 211 -12.81 5.75 12.42
C LEU A 211 -13.00 7.13 13.06
N ASN A 212 -14.08 7.85 12.74
CA ASN A 212 -14.34 9.18 13.29
C ASN A 212 -14.71 9.17 14.77
N GLU A 213 -15.20 8.06 15.31
CA GLU A 213 -15.41 7.88 16.76
C GLU A 213 -14.09 7.68 17.52
N LEU A 214 -13.11 7.03 16.90
CA LEU A 214 -11.82 6.71 17.51
C LEU A 214 -10.74 7.79 17.27
N ASP A 215 -10.81 8.48 16.14
CA ASP A 215 -9.83 9.48 15.73
C ASP A 215 -10.18 10.88 16.28
N VAL A 216 -9.21 11.52 16.93
CA VAL A 216 -9.35 12.88 17.48
C VAL A 216 -9.71 13.92 16.42
N ASN A 217 -9.29 13.72 15.17
CA ASN A 217 -9.56 14.66 14.10
C ASN A 217 -10.98 14.52 13.54
N ALA A 218 -11.58 13.32 13.66
CA ALA A 218 -12.91 12.98 13.16
C ALA A 218 -13.17 13.49 11.73
N ASP A 219 -12.19 13.33 10.84
CA ASP A 219 -12.17 13.92 9.50
C ASP A 219 -12.19 12.89 8.36
N TRP A 220 -12.42 11.62 8.65
CA TRP A 220 -12.53 10.56 7.66
C TRP A 220 -13.83 10.70 6.85
N ALA A 221 -13.68 10.63 5.53
CA ALA A 221 -14.75 10.64 4.55
C ALA A 221 -14.49 9.54 3.50
N TYR A 222 -15.47 9.28 2.63
CA TYR A 222 -15.37 8.28 1.57
C TYR A 222 -15.91 8.81 0.24
N ILE A 223 -15.54 8.14 -0.85
CA ILE A 223 -16.11 8.39 -2.18
C ILE A 223 -17.35 7.50 -2.33
N ALA A 224 -18.54 8.12 -2.32
CA ALA A 224 -19.81 7.43 -2.46
C ALA A 224 -20.03 7.03 -3.93
N THR A 225 -20.00 5.73 -4.21
CA THR A 225 -20.10 5.18 -5.57
C THR A 225 -21.42 4.46 -5.81
N GLY A 226 -22.13 4.05 -4.75
CA GLY A 226 -23.17 3.04 -4.83
C GLY A 226 -22.62 1.73 -5.43
N PHE A 227 -23.45 1.02 -6.18
CA PHE A 227 -22.97 -0.21 -6.83
C PHE A 227 -21.88 0.08 -7.88
N LEU A 228 -20.80 -0.70 -7.82
CA LEU A 228 -19.72 -0.66 -8.77
C LEU A 228 -19.47 -2.06 -9.36
N GLY A 229 -19.73 -2.24 -10.65
CA GLY A 229 -19.57 -3.54 -11.32
C GLY A 229 -20.62 -4.57 -10.91
N THR A 230 -20.27 -5.85 -10.93
CA THR A 230 -21.23 -6.96 -10.76
C THR A 230 -20.99 -7.86 -9.55
N ASP A 231 -19.85 -7.72 -8.85
CA ASP A 231 -19.47 -8.61 -7.76
C ASP A 231 -20.00 -8.14 -6.40
N ALA A 232 -19.98 -9.01 -5.39
CA ALA A 232 -20.38 -8.70 -4.01
C ALA A 232 -19.42 -7.75 -3.30
N ILE A 233 -18.20 -7.58 -3.83
CA ILE A 233 -17.22 -6.61 -3.34
C ILE A 233 -16.78 -5.63 -4.44
N LYS A 234 -16.38 -4.43 -4.02
CA LYS A 234 -15.84 -3.36 -4.87
C LYS A 234 -14.55 -2.77 -4.29
N PRO A 235 -13.66 -2.21 -5.13
CA PRO A 235 -12.67 -1.26 -4.66
C PRO A 235 -13.35 0.05 -4.22
N ALA A 236 -12.76 0.75 -3.26
CA ALA A 236 -13.30 2.00 -2.72
C ALA A 236 -12.18 2.94 -2.26
N PHE A 237 -12.53 4.20 -2.01
CA PHE A 237 -11.64 5.17 -1.38
C PHE A 237 -12.23 5.71 -0.08
N ILE A 238 -11.38 5.75 0.95
CA ILE A 238 -11.57 6.62 2.13
C ILE A 238 -10.43 7.64 2.19
N TYR A 239 -10.67 8.79 2.79
CA TYR A 239 -9.69 9.88 2.86
C TYR A 239 -9.94 10.79 4.06
N ARG A 240 -8.89 11.53 4.45
CA ARG A 240 -8.97 12.59 5.44
C ARG A 240 -9.34 13.91 4.78
N SER A 241 -10.54 14.40 5.08
CA SER A 241 -11.09 15.64 4.53
C SER A 241 -10.33 16.90 4.95
N SER A 242 -9.53 16.85 6.03
CA SER A 242 -8.63 17.95 6.40
C SER A 242 -7.33 18.00 5.58
N ARG A 243 -7.04 16.94 4.81
CA ARG A 243 -5.75 16.73 4.13
C ARG A 243 -5.88 16.84 2.62
N VAL A 244 -6.98 16.30 2.09
CA VAL A 244 -7.31 16.35 0.66
C VAL A 244 -8.78 16.66 0.44
N THR A 245 -9.12 17.17 -0.74
CA THR A 245 -10.49 17.35 -1.21
C THR A 245 -10.65 16.66 -2.58
N PRO A 246 -11.67 15.81 -2.78
CA PRO A 246 -11.97 15.27 -4.11
C PRO A 246 -12.32 16.39 -5.09
N GLN A 247 -11.76 16.32 -6.30
CA GLN A 247 -12.08 17.23 -7.40
C GLN A 247 -12.83 16.50 -8.50
N GLY A 248 -13.96 17.06 -8.91
CA GLY A 248 -14.77 16.50 -9.99
C GLY A 248 -15.49 15.21 -9.61
N ALA A 249 -16.05 14.54 -10.61
CA ALA A 249 -16.64 13.22 -10.45
C ALA A 249 -15.54 12.15 -10.46
N PHE A 250 -15.77 11.04 -9.74
CA PHE A 250 -14.97 9.83 -9.93
C PHE A 250 -15.19 9.29 -11.35
N ALA A 251 -14.24 8.50 -11.83
CA ALA A 251 -14.33 7.80 -13.10
C ALA A 251 -14.17 6.28 -12.88
N VAL A 252 -14.79 5.50 -13.75
CA VAL A 252 -14.80 4.03 -13.67
C VAL A 252 -14.28 3.45 -14.98
N LEU A 253 -13.34 2.50 -14.87
CA LEU A 253 -12.97 1.64 -15.99
C LEU A 253 -13.69 0.30 -15.87
N ASP A 254 -14.53 0.03 -16.86
CA ASP A 254 -15.23 -1.23 -17.03
C ASP A 254 -15.34 -1.60 -18.52
N SER A 255 -16.03 -2.71 -18.79
CA SER A 255 -16.24 -3.24 -20.15
C SER A 255 -16.97 -2.30 -21.12
N SER A 256 -17.67 -1.27 -20.61
CA SER A 256 -18.34 -0.27 -21.44
C SER A 256 -17.38 0.83 -21.92
N VAL A 257 -16.27 1.03 -21.19
CA VAL A 257 -15.20 1.98 -21.53
C VAL A 257 -14.13 1.30 -22.38
N ASP A 258 -13.67 0.12 -21.96
CA ASP A 258 -12.73 -0.70 -22.72
C ASP A 258 -13.11 -2.20 -22.59
N PRO A 259 -13.39 -2.90 -23.70
CA PRO A 259 -13.77 -4.31 -23.66
C PRO A 259 -12.66 -5.23 -23.12
N ASP A 260 -11.39 -4.80 -23.14
CA ASP A 260 -10.27 -5.52 -22.54
C ASP A 260 -10.26 -5.42 -21.00
N PHE A 261 -11.20 -4.66 -20.42
CA PHE A 261 -11.53 -4.58 -19.00
C PHE A 261 -12.94 -5.15 -18.68
N ASP A 262 -13.26 -6.34 -19.20
CA ASP A 262 -14.43 -7.17 -18.87
C ASP A 262 -14.65 -7.40 -17.35
N THR A 263 -15.64 -6.68 -16.82
CA THR A 263 -16.05 -6.71 -15.41
C THR A 263 -16.98 -7.87 -15.06
N SER A 264 -17.35 -8.73 -16.01
CA SER A 264 -18.01 -10.01 -15.67
C SER A 264 -17.07 -10.99 -14.96
N ARG A 265 -15.76 -10.74 -14.98
CA ARG A 265 -14.73 -11.60 -14.39
C ARG A 265 -13.90 -10.91 -13.31
N GLN A 266 -13.94 -9.58 -13.22
CA GLN A 266 -13.17 -8.80 -12.26
C GLN A 266 -13.94 -7.55 -11.82
N ARG A 267 -13.38 -6.83 -10.84
CA ARG A 267 -14.02 -5.61 -10.34
C ARG A 267 -13.58 -4.43 -11.22
N PRO A 268 -14.43 -3.42 -11.46
CA PRO A 268 -14.03 -2.20 -12.15
C PRO A 268 -12.84 -1.50 -11.48
N ALA A 269 -12.06 -0.71 -12.20
CA ALA A 269 -11.12 0.21 -11.58
C ALA A 269 -11.82 1.54 -11.26
N LEU A 270 -11.54 2.11 -10.09
CA LEU A 270 -12.13 3.36 -9.62
C LEU A 270 -11.05 4.44 -9.55
N ALA A 271 -11.24 5.56 -10.26
CA ALA A 271 -10.33 6.70 -10.23
C ALA A 271 -10.99 7.93 -9.58
N GLN A 272 -10.24 8.63 -8.74
CA GLN A 272 -10.64 9.91 -8.16
C GLN A 272 -9.44 10.87 -8.11
N THR A 273 -9.64 12.08 -8.62
CA THR A 273 -8.67 13.16 -8.44
C THR A 273 -8.83 13.79 -7.07
N PHE A 274 -7.73 13.97 -6.35
CA PHE A 274 -7.66 14.65 -5.07
C PHE A 274 -6.79 15.89 -5.19
N VAL A 275 -7.20 16.96 -4.49
CA VAL A 275 -6.41 18.19 -4.32
C VAL A 275 -5.92 18.21 -2.87
N ALA A 276 -4.61 18.21 -2.68
CA ALA A 276 -3.97 18.32 -1.38
C ALA A 276 -4.03 19.76 -0.84
N ALA A 277 -3.80 19.93 0.46
CA ALA A 277 -3.81 21.25 1.11
C ALA A 277 -2.84 22.28 0.50
N ASN A 278 -1.77 21.82 -0.16
CA ASN A 278 -0.81 22.66 -0.86
C ASN A 278 -1.20 22.97 -2.32
N MET A 279 -2.45 22.70 -2.71
CA MET A 279 -3.03 22.87 -4.06
C MET A 279 -2.47 21.93 -5.13
N SER A 280 -1.55 21.02 -4.79
CA SER A 280 -1.15 19.95 -5.72
C SER A 280 -2.33 19.02 -5.93
N LYS A 281 -2.47 18.50 -7.15
CA LYS A 281 -3.51 17.55 -7.53
C LYS A 281 -2.84 16.27 -8.01
N PHE A 282 -3.52 15.15 -7.83
CA PHE A 282 -3.12 13.86 -8.37
C PHE A 282 -4.38 12.99 -8.51
N THR A 283 -4.32 11.98 -9.35
CA THR A 283 -5.41 11.02 -9.53
C THR A 283 -5.01 9.66 -8.97
N ALA A 284 -5.70 9.23 -7.93
CA ALA A 284 -5.55 7.88 -7.37
C ALA A 284 -6.50 6.91 -8.08
N VAL A 285 -6.04 5.69 -8.32
CA VAL A 285 -6.82 4.63 -8.96
C VAL A 285 -6.79 3.36 -8.12
N ALA A 286 -7.93 2.88 -7.66
CA ALA A 286 -8.07 1.65 -6.90
C ALA A 286 -8.39 0.47 -7.84
N VAL A 287 -7.64 -0.62 -7.76
CA VAL A 287 -7.80 -1.81 -8.62
C VAL A 287 -7.94 -3.11 -7.82
N HIS A 288 -8.80 -4.01 -8.29
CA HIS A 288 -8.86 -5.40 -7.84
C HIS A 288 -9.03 -6.30 -9.07
N LEU A 289 -7.90 -6.70 -9.64
CA LEU A 289 -7.88 -7.49 -10.87
C LEU A 289 -8.30 -8.95 -10.62
N ARG A 290 -8.56 -9.67 -11.72
CA ARG A 290 -9.00 -11.07 -11.69
C ARG A 290 -8.05 -11.96 -10.89
N ALA A 291 -8.56 -12.61 -9.85
CA ALA A 291 -7.83 -13.61 -9.08
C ALA A 291 -7.33 -14.80 -9.92
N LYS A 292 -6.19 -15.39 -9.50
CA LYS A 292 -5.53 -16.54 -10.14
C LYS A 292 -6.32 -17.87 -10.02
N ALA A 293 -7.44 -17.90 -9.31
CA ALA A 293 -8.24 -19.10 -9.03
C ALA A 293 -9.31 -19.41 -10.10
N SER A 294 -10.00 -20.54 -9.95
CA SER A 294 -11.10 -20.99 -10.84
C SER A 294 -10.69 -20.98 -12.31
N CYS A 295 -9.66 -21.76 -12.62
CA CYS A 295 -9.10 -21.86 -13.96
C CYS A 295 -10.14 -22.27 -15.00
N PRO A 296 -10.11 -21.67 -16.20
CA PRO A 296 -10.94 -22.11 -17.31
C PRO A 296 -10.44 -23.46 -17.85
N ALA A 297 -11.13 -23.98 -18.86
CA ALA A 297 -10.70 -25.21 -19.54
C ALA A 297 -9.28 -25.06 -20.10
N SER A 298 -8.48 -26.14 -20.10
CA SER A 298 -7.08 -26.13 -20.54
C SER A 298 -6.82 -25.60 -21.97
N SER A 299 -7.84 -25.59 -22.83
CA SER A 299 -7.76 -25.02 -24.18
C SER A 299 -7.94 -23.51 -24.22
N ASP A 300 -8.44 -22.90 -23.13
CA ASP A 300 -8.59 -21.46 -23.01
C ASP A 300 -7.21 -20.81 -22.81
N PRO A 301 -6.90 -19.70 -23.52
CA PRO A 301 -5.66 -18.96 -23.29
C PRO A 301 -5.44 -18.47 -21.85
N ASN A 302 -6.51 -18.35 -21.06
CA ASN A 302 -6.47 -18.02 -19.64
C ASN A 302 -6.31 -19.24 -18.71
N ALA A 303 -6.17 -20.44 -19.25
CA ALA A 303 -5.76 -21.59 -18.44
C ALA A 303 -4.33 -21.38 -17.91
N ASP A 304 -3.98 -22.12 -16.85
CA ASP A 304 -2.60 -22.15 -16.37
C ASP A 304 -1.68 -22.73 -17.45
N GLN A 305 -0.74 -21.92 -17.92
CA GLN A 305 0.22 -22.30 -18.96
C GLN A 305 1.45 -23.01 -18.38
N GLY A 306 1.55 -23.15 -17.05
CA GLY A 306 2.69 -23.77 -16.37
C GLY A 306 3.97 -22.93 -16.40
N ASP A 307 3.84 -21.63 -16.66
CA ASP A 307 4.94 -20.65 -16.72
C ASP A 307 5.16 -19.89 -15.40
N GLY A 308 4.36 -20.21 -14.38
CA GLY A 308 4.39 -19.60 -13.04
C GLY A 308 3.35 -18.51 -12.82
N GLN A 309 2.67 -18.05 -13.86
CA GLN A 309 1.77 -16.89 -13.76
C GLN A 309 0.36 -17.26 -13.29
N GLY A 310 0.01 -18.55 -13.37
CA GLY A 310 -1.29 -19.07 -13.00
C GLY A 310 -2.41 -18.63 -13.95
N CYS A 311 -3.64 -19.00 -13.60
CA CYS A 311 -4.80 -18.76 -14.46
C CYS A 311 -5.11 -17.27 -14.61
N TRP A 312 -5.84 -16.95 -15.68
CA TRP A 312 -6.30 -15.61 -16.02
C TRP A 312 -5.17 -14.59 -16.26
N ASN A 313 -3.95 -15.04 -16.55
CA ASN A 313 -2.81 -14.14 -16.78
C ASN A 313 -3.00 -13.26 -18.03
N LEU A 314 -3.44 -13.85 -19.15
CA LEU A 314 -3.75 -13.08 -20.36
C LEU A 314 -4.78 -11.98 -20.06
N TRP A 315 -5.82 -12.33 -19.33
CA TRP A 315 -6.88 -11.39 -18.95
C TRP A 315 -6.37 -10.25 -18.07
N ARG A 316 -5.61 -10.56 -17.00
CA ARG A 316 -4.95 -9.53 -16.17
C ARG A 316 -4.06 -8.61 -17.02
N THR A 317 -3.37 -9.16 -18.01
CA THR A 317 -2.49 -8.40 -18.93
C THR A 317 -3.28 -7.45 -19.81
N LEU A 318 -4.41 -7.89 -20.38
CA LEU A 318 -5.32 -7.04 -21.14
C LEU A 318 -5.85 -5.89 -20.27
N SER A 319 -6.29 -6.21 -19.04
CA SER A 319 -6.79 -5.21 -18.09
C SER A 319 -5.73 -4.19 -17.68
N ALA A 320 -4.47 -4.59 -17.52
CA ALA A 320 -3.36 -3.69 -17.22
C ALA A 320 -3.09 -2.70 -18.38
N ASN A 321 -3.16 -3.16 -19.64
CA ASN A 321 -3.02 -2.30 -20.80
C ASN A 321 -4.22 -1.34 -20.95
N ALA A 322 -5.45 -1.85 -20.79
CA ALA A 322 -6.67 -1.03 -20.80
C ALA A 322 -6.61 0.07 -19.73
N LEU A 323 -6.10 -0.26 -18.54
CA LEU A 323 -5.90 0.70 -17.46
C LEU A 323 -4.96 1.85 -17.84
N ALA A 324 -3.79 1.53 -18.39
CA ALA A 324 -2.84 2.55 -18.83
C ALA A 324 -3.42 3.43 -19.97
N ASN A 325 -4.09 2.80 -20.95
CA ASN A 325 -4.74 3.50 -22.06
C ASN A 325 -5.84 4.45 -21.58
N TRP A 326 -6.66 4.00 -20.63
CA TRP A 326 -7.75 4.78 -20.06
C TRP A 326 -7.23 6.00 -19.28
N LEU A 327 -6.19 5.84 -18.47
CA LEU A 327 -5.59 6.95 -17.72
C LEU A 327 -4.98 8.00 -18.64
N ALA A 328 -4.42 7.61 -19.78
CA ALA A 328 -3.94 8.54 -20.79
C ALA A 328 -5.04 9.44 -21.41
N THR A 329 -6.33 9.12 -21.19
CA THR A 329 -7.45 9.97 -21.62
C THR A 329 -7.88 11.02 -20.60
N ASP A 330 -7.21 11.11 -19.44
CA ASP A 330 -7.59 11.96 -18.30
C ASP A 330 -9.06 11.74 -17.89
N PRO A 331 -9.41 10.54 -17.39
CA PRO A 331 -10.80 10.12 -17.26
C PRO A 331 -11.60 10.92 -16.22
N THR A 332 -10.92 11.61 -15.31
CA THR A 332 -11.52 12.52 -14.32
C THR A 332 -11.52 13.98 -14.77
N ALA A 333 -11.03 14.28 -15.98
CA ALA A 333 -10.87 15.62 -16.54
C ALA A 333 -10.08 16.58 -15.62
N SER A 334 -9.06 16.05 -14.96
CA SER A 334 -8.22 16.77 -13.99
C SER A 334 -7.24 17.74 -14.65
N GLY A 335 -6.87 17.49 -15.91
CA GLY A 335 -5.77 18.16 -16.60
C GLY A 335 -4.43 17.99 -15.90
N ASP A 336 -4.24 16.87 -15.20
CA ASP A 336 -3.03 16.51 -14.47
C ASP A 336 -2.56 15.11 -14.86
N GLU A 337 -1.26 14.92 -15.02
CA GLU A 337 -0.68 13.64 -15.45
C GLU A 337 -0.20 12.78 -14.27
N ASP A 338 -0.36 13.24 -13.02
CA ASP A 338 0.06 12.53 -11.82
C ASP A 338 -0.94 11.43 -11.46
N TYR A 339 -0.81 10.27 -12.11
CA TYR A 339 -1.57 9.06 -11.78
C TYR A 339 -0.80 8.16 -10.80
N LEU A 340 -1.53 7.66 -9.79
CA LEU A 340 -1.09 6.63 -8.86
C LEU A 340 -2.10 5.47 -8.81
N ILE A 341 -1.71 4.31 -9.33
CA ILE A 341 -2.53 3.10 -9.36
C ILE A 341 -2.17 2.25 -8.15
N LEU A 342 -3.16 1.84 -7.34
CA LEU A 342 -2.97 1.13 -6.09
C LEU A 342 -4.00 0.00 -5.99
N GLY A 343 -3.62 -1.14 -5.42
CA GLY A 343 -4.59 -2.20 -5.14
C GLY A 343 -4.03 -3.60 -5.32
N ASP A 344 -4.94 -4.57 -5.35
CA ASP A 344 -4.64 -5.98 -5.57
C ASP A 344 -4.67 -6.29 -7.07
N PHE A 345 -3.48 -6.46 -7.65
CA PHE A 345 -3.32 -6.82 -9.06
C PHE A 345 -3.47 -8.32 -9.29
N ASN A 346 -3.53 -9.11 -8.22
CA ASN A 346 -3.50 -10.56 -8.27
C ASN A 346 -2.36 -11.07 -9.17
N ALA A 347 -1.21 -10.41 -9.15
CA ALA A 347 -0.04 -10.72 -9.98
C ALA A 347 1.27 -10.39 -9.25
N TYR A 348 2.28 -11.22 -9.45
CA TYR A 348 3.62 -11.01 -8.88
C TYR A 348 4.49 -10.12 -9.78
N ALA A 349 5.54 -9.51 -9.22
CA ALA A 349 6.33 -8.43 -9.84
C ALA A 349 6.80 -8.68 -11.29
N MET A 350 7.15 -9.91 -11.64
CA MET A 350 7.70 -10.25 -12.95
C MET A 350 6.65 -10.77 -13.94
N GLU A 351 5.37 -10.81 -13.55
CA GLU A 351 4.29 -11.30 -14.41
C GLU A 351 3.87 -10.28 -15.47
N ASP A 352 3.34 -10.80 -16.57
CA ASP A 352 2.89 -10.05 -17.74
C ASP A 352 2.01 -8.82 -17.42
N PRO A 353 1.00 -8.85 -16.54
CA PRO A 353 0.22 -7.66 -16.22
C PRO A 353 1.04 -6.51 -15.62
N LEU A 354 2.05 -6.81 -14.81
CA LEU A 354 2.86 -5.77 -14.18
C LEU A 354 3.94 -5.26 -15.13
N THR A 355 4.54 -6.16 -15.91
CA THR A 355 5.47 -5.76 -16.97
C THR A 355 4.78 -4.96 -18.08
N ALA A 356 3.49 -5.18 -18.34
CA ALA A 356 2.69 -4.38 -19.26
C ALA A 356 2.56 -2.91 -18.80
N LEU A 357 2.31 -2.66 -17.51
CA LEU A 357 2.31 -1.30 -16.95
C LEU A 357 3.70 -0.64 -17.04
N ILE A 358 4.75 -1.42 -16.74
CA ILE A 358 6.14 -0.94 -16.84
C ILE A 358 6.48 -0.56 -18.29
N ALA A 359 6.02 -1.34 -19.27
CA ALA A 359 6.20 -1.04 -20.69
C ALA A 359 5.50 0.26 -21.12
N GLN A 360 4.46 0.69 -20.40
CA GLN A 360 3.78 1.98 -20.58
C GLN A 360 4.43 3.13 -19.78
N GLY A 361 5.57 2.87 -19.12
CA GLY A 361 6.34 3.87 -18.38
C GLY A 361 5.93 4.05 -16.91
N TYR A 362 4.99 3.24 -16.40
CA TYR A 362 4.68 3.22 -14.97
C TYR A 362 5.80 2.55 -14.18
N GLN A 363 6.06 3.02 -12.96
CA GLN A 363 7.06 2.46 -12.07
C GLN A 363 6.42 1.80 -10.86
N ASN A 364 6.80 0.55 -10.57
CA ASN A 364 6.43 -0.12 -9.32
C ASN A 364 7.18 0.52 -8.14
N LEU A 365 6.44 1.12 -7.22
CA LEU A 365 7.01 1.99 -6.19
C LEU A 365 7.71 1.21 -5.08
N ALA A 366 7.19 0.05 -4.68
CA ALA A 366 7.81 -0.76 -3.63
C ALA A 366 9.15 -1.34 -4.10
N ILE A 367 9.23 -1.75 -5.37
CA ILE A 367 10.47 -2.23 -5.99
C ILE A 367 11.47 -1.08 -6.15
N ALA A 368 11.01 0.10 -6.60
CA ALA A 368 11.87 1.27 -6.72
C ALA A 368 12.45 1.73 -5.37
N ALA A 369 11.64 1.70 -4.31
CA ALA A 369 12.06 2.01 -2.95
C ALA A 369 13.02 0.96 -2.35
N ASN A 370 13.02 -0.26 -2.90
CA ASN A 370 13.91 -1.35 -2.55
C ASN A 370 15.13 -1.44 -3.51
N ASP A 371 15.63 -0.29 -3.97
CA ASP A 371 16.78 -0.18 -4.88
C ASP A 371 16.66 -1.00 -6.19
N GLY A 372 15.42 -1.23 -6.64
CA GLY A 372 15.12 -2.03 -7.82
C GLY A 372 15.09 -3.54 -7.59
N ASP A 373 15.30 -4.01 -6.36
CA ASP A 373 15.19 -5.43 -6.00
C ASP A 373 13.71 -5.83 -5.88
N PRO A 374 13.22 -6.79 -6.68
CA PRO A 374 11.83 -7.20 -6.65
C PRO A 374 11.48 -8.07 -5.43
N ALA A 375 12.40 -8.36 -4.51
CA ALA A 375 12.17 -9.13 -3.28
C ALA A 375 11.34 -8.39 -2.20
N VAL A 376 10.24 -7.74 -2.61
CA VAL A 376 9.19 -7.16 -1.77
C VAL A 376 7.97 -8.09 -1.74
N TYR A 377 7.10 -7.96 -0.73
CA TYR A 377 5.92 -8.82 -0.63
C TYR A 377 4.77 -8.15 0.11
N SER A 378 3.56 -8.64 -0.14
CA SER A 378 2.34 -8.29 0.60
C SER A 378 1.49 -9.52 0.95
N TYR A 379 1.89 -10.70 0.46
CA TYR A 379 1.17 -11.94 0.56
C TYR A 379 2.16 -13.11 0.72
N THR A 380 1.72 -14.19 1.38
CA THR A 380 2.47 -15.45 1.41
C THR A 380 1.59 -16.62 1.00
N PHE A 381 2.11 -17.49 0.15
CA PHE A 381 1.41 -18.68 -0.33
C PHE A 381 2.33 -19.90 -0.27
N MET A 382 1.90 -20.95 0.44
CA MET A 382 2.69 -22.18 0.61
C MET A 382 4.13 -21.94 1.08
N GLY A 383 4.29 -20.93 1.93
CA GLY A 383 5.56 -20.48 2.49
C GLY A 383 6.50 -19.77 1.52
N GLU A 384 5.97 -19.19 0.46
CA GLU A 384 6.70 -18.36 -0.49
C GLU A 384 6.09 -16.95 -0.47
N ALA A 385 6.94 -15.95 -0.30
CA ALA A 385 6.54 -14.55 -0.22
C ALA A 385 6.47 -13.92 -1.61
N GLY A 386 5.47 -13.07 -1.82
CA GLY A 386 5.40 -12.23 -3.02
C GLY A 386 4.38 -11.11 -2.83
N SER A 387 4.37 -10.15 -3.74
CA SER A 387 3.46 -9.01 -3.68
C SER A 387 2.34 -9.22 -4.68
N LEU A 388 1.09 -9.20 -4.21
CA LEU A 388 -0.11 -9.10 -5.04
C LEU A 388 -0.67 -7.67 -5.01
N ASP A 389 -0.39 -6.94 -3.93
CA ASP A 389 -0.78 -5.55 -3.72
C ASP A 389 0.36 -4.64 -4.12
N HIS A 390 0.12 -3.79 -5.12
CA HIS A 390 1.16 -2.92 -5.69
C HIS A 390 0.70 -1.46 -5.71
N ALA A 391 1.67 -0.57 -5.82
CA ALA A 391 1.48 0.83 -6.18
C ALA A 391 2.35 1.16 -7.40
N PHE A 392 1.74 1.75 -8.43
CA PHE A 392 2.39 2.19 -9.65
C PHE A 392 2.21 3.68 -9.88
N ALA A 393 3.31 4.40 -10.11
CA ALA A 393 3.27 5.82 -10.47
C ALA A 393 3.48 6.00 -11.98
N SER A 394 2.67 6.87 -12.58
CA SER A 394 2.91 7.43 -13.91
C SER A 394 4.27 8.15 -13.98
N PRO A 395 4.82 8.41 -15.19
CA PRO A 395 6.07 9.14 -15.35
C PRO A 395 6.11 10.50 -14.63
N ALA A 396 5.03 11.28 -14.65
CA ALA A 396 4.95 12.58 -13.98
C ALA A 396 4.96 12.43 -12.45
N MET A 397 4.24 11.42 -11.94
CA MET A 397 4.10 11.19 -10.50
C MET A 397 5.38 10.66 -9.84
N GLN A 398 6.26 9.96 -10.57
CA GLN A 398 7.49 9.34 -10.04
C GLN A 398 8.38 10.33 -9.29
N ALA A 399 8.52 11.57 -9.78
CA ALA A 399 9.37 12.59 -9.14
C ALA A 399 8.84 13.08 -7.78
N GLN A 400 7.57 12.79 -7.47
CA GLN A 400 6.88 13.21 -6.25
C GLN A 400 6.73 12.07 -5.25
N VAL A 401 7.24 10.87 -5.55
CA VAL A 401 7.26 9.74 -4.62
C VAL A 401 8.55 9.77 -3.79
N LEU A 402 8.39 9.73 -2.47
CA LEU A 402 9.50 9.64 -1.53
C LEU A 402 9.91 8.18 -1.28
N THR A 403 8.94 7.31 -1.00
CA THR A 403 9.16 5.88 -0.76
C THR A 403 7.84 5.10 -0.83
N ALA A 404 7.92 3.78 -0.88
CA ALA A 404 6.77 2.90 -0.67
C ALA A 404 7.22 1.61 0.02
N ALA A 405 6.40 1.10 0.93
CA ALA A 405 6.71 -0.12 1.68
C ALA A 405 5.44 -0.83 2.15
N ALA A 406 5.48 -2.16 2.20
CA ALA A 406 4.44 -2.94 2.85
C ALA A 406 4.63 -2.89 4.37
N TRP A 407 3.52 -2.86 5.11
CA TRP A 407 3.54 -3.01 6.56
C TRP A 407 3.11 -4.44 6.92
N HIS A 408 4.10 -5.26 7.28
CA HIS A 408 3.93 -6.70 7.47
C HIS A 408 3.20 -7.05 8.76
N ILE A 409 1.87 -6.96 8.72
CA ILE A 409 0.97 -7.24 9.85
C ILE A 409 0.07 -8.46 9.61
N ASN A 410 -0.02 -8.96 8.38
CA ASN A 410 -1.05 -9.91 7.96
C ASN A 410 -0.45 -11.17 7.31
N ALA A 411 0.35 -11.03 6.26
CA ALA A 411 0.78 -12.13 5.42
C ALA A 411 1.66 -13.16 6.14
N ASP A 412 2.33 -12.74 7.22
CA ASP A 412 3.25 -13.56 8.00
C ASP A 412 2.60 -14.20 9.24
N GLU A 413 1.32 -13.92 9.49
CA GLU A 413 0.60 -14.36 10.69
C GLU A 413 -0.08 -15.72 10.54
N VAL A 414 -0.33 -16.37 11.68
CA VAL A 414 -1.17 -17.57 11.72
C VAL A 414 -2.60 -17.19 11.37
N ARG A 415 -3.14 -17.78 10.30
CA ARG A 415 -4.49 -17.49 9.78
C ARG A 415 -5.60 -17.60 10.83
N GLU A 416 -5.45 -18.51 11.80
CA GLU A 416 -6.43 -18.68 12.87
C GLU A 416 -6.51 -17.46 13.81
N PHE A 417 -5.61 -16.47 13.74
CA PHE A 417 -5.67 -15.24 14.55
C PHE A 417 -6.63 -14.16 14.02
N ASN A 418 -7.42 -14.49 12.99
CA ASN A 418 -8.41 -13.60 12.41
C ASN A 418 -9.60 -13.28 13.36
N TYR A 419 -10.50 -12.43 12.88
CA TYR A 419 -11.69 -12.00 13.62
C TYR A 419 -12.73 -13.10 13.86
N SER A 420 -12.72 -14.19 13.09
CA SER A 420 -13.78 -15.20 13.15
C SER A 420 -13.84 -15.94 14.49
N GLU A 421 -15.05 -16.31 14.88
CA GLU A 421 -15.44 -17.11 16.03
C GLU A 421 -15.85 -18.53 15.65
N ALA A 422 -15.87 -18.82 14.35
CA ALA A 422 -16.21 -20.13 13.82
C ALA A 422 -15.33 -21.22 14.49
N PRO A 423 -15.92 -22.36 14.89
CA PRO A 423 -15.14 -23.49 15.38
C PRO A 423 -14.06 -23.89 14.38
N LEU A 424 -12.89 -24.23 14.89
CA LEU A 424 -11.83 -24.85 14.12
C LEU A 424 -12.36 -26.18 13.54
N ARG A 425 -11.78 -26.64 12.42
CA ARG A 425 -12.22 -27.92 11.84
C ARG A 425 -12.06 -29.03 12.89
N ALA A 426 -12.91 -30.06 12.80
CA ALA A 426 -13.18 -31.04 13.86
C ALA A 426 -14.04 -30.52 15.04
N GLY A 427 -14.62 -29.32 14.93
CA GLY A 427 -15.61 -28.81 15.88
C GLY A 427 -15.02 -28.27 17.18
N LEU A 428 -13.69 -28.09 17.24
CA LEU A 428 -13.03 -27.49 18.39
C LEU A 428 -13.34 -25.99 18.44
N GLN A 429 -13.85 -25.52 19.58
CA GLN A 429 -14.06 -24.09 19.78
C GLN A 429 -12.74 -23.34 19.63
N LYS A 430 -12.73 -22.30 18.79
CA LYS A 430 -11.55 -21.45 18.63
C LYS A 430 -11.24 -20.76 19.97
N PRO A 431 -9.99 -20.84 20.48
CA PRO A 431 -9.62 -20.21 21.74
C PRO A 431 -9.81 -18.68 21.69
N ALA A 432 -10.24 -18.09 22.80
CA ALA A 432 -10.31 -16.63 22.91
C ALA A 432 -8.94 -15.96 22.75
N SER A 433 -7.85 -16.66 23.11
CA SER A 433 -6.47 -16.19 22.94
C SER A 433 -6.02 -16.09 21.47
N PHE A 434 -6.80 -16.60 20.51
CA PHE A 434 -6.53 -16.47 19.07
C PHE A 434 -7.07 -15.14 18.51
N TYR A 435 -7.33 -14.14 19.36
CA TYR A 435 -7.79 -12.85 18.91
C TYR A 435 -7.30 -11.74 19.82
N ASN A 436 -6.82 -10.67 19.20
CA ASN A 436 -6.58 -9.37 19.80
C ASN A 436 -7.22 -8.31 18.90
N ALA A 437 -7.73 -7.23 19.48
CA ALA A 437 -8.18 -6.05 18.73
C ALA A 437 -6.98 -5.17 18.37
N ASP A 438 -6.02 -5.73 17.63
CA ASP A 438 -4.80 -5.08 17.14
C ASP A 438 -4.72 -5.16 15.60
N PRO A 439 -3.73 -4.54 14.94
CA PRO A 439 -3.62 -4.63 13.48
C PRO A 439 -3.28 -6.03 12.93
N PHE A 440 -2.71 -6.93 13.73
CA PHE A 440 -2.09 -8.17 13.22
C PHE A 440 -3.12 -9.22 12.80
N ARG A 441 -3.02 -9.78 11.58
CA ARG A 441 -4.03 -10.70 11.02
C ARG A 441 -5.43 -10.07 10.95
N SER A 442 -5.46 -8.79 10.61
CA SER A 442 -6.68 -8.07 10.23
C SER A 442 -7.13 -8.39 8.80
N SER A 443 -6.23 -8.92 7.98
CA SER A 443 -6.46 -9.44 6.63
C SER A 443 -5.47 -10.59 6.35
N ASP A 444 -5.53 -11.20 5.17
CA ASP A 444 -4.49 -12.03 4.58
C ASP A 444 -3.47 -11.27 3.73
N HIS A 445 -3.73 -9.99 3.43
CA HIS A 445 -2.84 -9.10 2.69
C HIS A 445 -2.23 -8.04 3.60
N ASP A 446 -0.93 -7.79 3.48
CA ASP A 446 -0.29 -6.64 4.11
C ASP A 446 -0.69 -5.33 3.39
N PRO A 447 -1.05 -4.26 4.11
CA PRO A 447 -1.24 -2.95 3.49
C PRO A 447 0.08 -2.40 2.95
N LEU A 448 0.00 -1.67 1.84
CA LEU A 448 1.12 -0.97 1.21
C LEU A 448 0.95 0.53 1.39
N VAL A 449 1.98 1.21 1.91
CA VAL A 449 2.01 2.69 2.02
C VAL A 449 2.89 3.30 0.94
N VAL A 450 2.52 4.50 0.51
CA VAL A 450 3.27 5.36 -0.41
C VAL A 450 3.39 6.73 0.23
N GLU A 451 4.62 7.20 0.40
CA GLU A 451 4.93 8.53 0.90
C GLU A 451 5.18 9.45 -0.27
N LEU A 452 4.49 10.58 -0.30
CA LEU A 452 4.60 11.57 -1.35
C LEU A 452 5.21 12.86 -0.82
N ASN A 453 5.97 13.52 -1.68
CA ASN A 453 6.38 14.90 -1.53
C ASN A 453 5.76 15.68 -2.70
N LEU A 454 4.46 15.92 -2.61
CA LEU A 454 3.73 16.68 -3.62
C LEU A 454 4.29 18.10 -3.68
N THR A 455 4.81 18.49 -4.83
CA THR A 455 5.27 19.87 -5.04
C THR A 455 4.11 20.68 -5.60
N PRO A 456 3.81 21.87 -5.04
CA PRO A 456 2.72 22.69 -5.53
C PRO A 456 2.81 22.92 -7.04
N ALA A 457 1.76 22.55 -7.77
CA ALA A 457 1.62 22.82 -9.19
C ALA A 457 1.28 24.30 -9.43
N PHE A 458 2.17 25.21 -9.02
CA PHE A 458 2.07 26.60 -9.44
C PHE A 458 2.70 26.72 -10.82
N PRO A 459 1.96 27.15 -11.86
CA PRO A 459 2.60 27.50 -13.13
C PRO A 459 3.73 28.51 -12.84
N PRO A 460 4.91 28.39 -13.47
CA PRO A 460 6.01 29.33 -13.26
C PRO A 460 5.50 30.76 -13.47
N VAL A 461 5.58 31.58 -12.43
CA VAL A 461 5.22 33.00 -12.50
C VAL A 461 6.44 33.76 -13.01
N MET A 462 6.24 34.56 -14.06
CA MET A 462 7.30 35.37 -14.64
C MET A 462 7.46 36.67 -13.87
N ILE A 463 8.33 36.68 -12.84
CA ILE A 463 8.67 37.88 -12.08
C ILE A 463 10.01 38.44 -12.56
N ASN A 464 9.99 39.60 -13.21
CA ASN A 464 11.22 40.31 -13.57
C ASN A 464 11.51 41.39 -12.53
N LEU A 465 12.73 41.38 -11.98
CA LEU A 465 13.24 42.40 -11.08
C LEU A 465 14.57 42.94 -11.62
N GLU A 466 14.63 44.24 -11.85
CA GLU A 466 15.77 44.89 -12.49
C GLU A 466 16.25 46.09 -11.67
N LEU A 467 17.57 46.28 -11.64
CA LEU A 467 18.19 47.48 -11.10
C LEU A 467 18.10 48.62 -12.11
N ILE A 468 17.51 49.76 -11.71
CA ILE A 468 17.59 51.01 -12.50
C ILE A 468 18.86 51.78 -12.15
N ARG A 469 19.06 52.05 -10.85
CA ARG A 469 20.23 52.80 -10.36
C ARG A 469 20.43 52.62 -8.87
N VAL A 470 21.66 52.88 -8.44
CA VAL A 470 22.07 53.00 -7.05
C VAL A 470 22.63 54.41 -6.83
N ASN A 471 22.23 55.05 -5.74
CA ASN A 471 22.89 56.26 -5.24
C ASN A 471 23.34 56.01 -3.80
N ARG A 472 24.65 56.02 -3.55
CA ARG A 472 25.23 55.90 -2.21
C ARG A 472 25.84 57.23 -1.78
N GLY A 473 25.35 57.77 -0.67
CA GLY A 473 25.90 58.94 0.00
C GLY A 473 27.07 58.58 0.92
N ARG A 474 27.98 59.54 1.15
CA ARG A 474 29.15 59.36 2.05
C ARG A 474 28.80 58.99 3.49
N SER A 475 27.56 59.25 3.92
CA SER A 475 27.05 58.91 5.25
C SER A 475 26.50 57.48 5.36
N GLY A 476 26.61 56.67 4.30
CA GLY A 476 26.04 55.32 4.23
C GLY A 476 24.55 55.29 3.86
N ALA A 477 23.96 56.44 3.50
CA ALA A 477 22.59 56.48 2.99
C ALA A 477 22.57 55.97 1.54
N THR A 478 21.80 54.93 1.28
CA THR A 478 21.71 54.24 -0.01
C THR A 478 20.28 54.32 -0.52
N LEU A 479 20.13 54.71 -1.78
CA LEU A 479 18.90 54.61 -2.55
C LEU A 479 19.11 53.59 -3.66
N VAL A 480 18.33 52.51 -3.64
CA VAL A 480 18.24 51.52 -4.71
C VAL A 480 16.92 51.71 -5.43
N GLN A 481 17.00 52.05 -6.71
CA GLN A 481 15.82 52.18 -7.55
C GLN A 481 15.67 50.91 -8.40
N LEU A 482 14.57 50.21 -8.19
CA LEU A 482 14.23 48.95 -8.83
C LEU A 482 13.10 49.17 -9.84
N ARG A 483 13.06 48.35 -10.88
CA ARG A 483 11.90 48.15 -11.76
C ARG A 483 11.43 46.71 -11.62
N TRP A 484 10.13 46.50 -11.61
CA TRP A 484 9.59 45.15 -11.64
C TRP A 484 8.35 45.04 -12.51
N ASN A 485 8.11 43.84 -13.02
CA ASN A 485 6.87 43.41 -13.62
C ASN A 485 6.58 41.94 -13.26
N SER A 486 5.32 41.54 -13.43
CA SER A 486 4.87 40.17 -13.21
C SER A 486 3.65 39.88 -14.08
N ASP A 487 3.44 38.60 -14.41
CA ASP A 487 2.23 38.07 -15.04
C ASP A 487 1.12 37.73 -14.02
N VAL A 488 1.40 37.80 -12.72
CA VAL A 488 0.37 37.68 -11.67
C VAL A 488 -0.22 39.02 -11.24
N SER A 489 -1.49 38.97 -10.81
CA SER A 489 -2.23 40.15 -10.31
C SER A 489 -2.15 40.31 -8.79
N GLN A 490 -1.67 39.30 -8.08
CA GLN A 490 -1.43 39.32 -6.65
C GLN A 490 -0.27 40.26 -6.28
N ALA A 491 -0.29 40.75 -5.04
CA ALA A 491 0.82 41.52 -4.51
C ALA A 491 2.04 40.62 -4.25
N LEU A 492 3.23 41.16 -4.50
CA LEU A 492 4.50 40.49 -4.31
C LEU A 492 5.29 41.14 -3.17
N THR A 493 6.00 40.36 -2.37
CA THR A 493 6.87 40.87 -1.31
C THR A 493 8.29 41.02 -1.84
N LEU A 494 8.81 42.25 -1.78
CA LEU A 494 10.21 42.56 -2.07
C LEU A 494 11.03 42.24 -0.82
N TYR A 495 12.06 41.43 -0.99
CA TYR A 495 13.04 41.08 0.02
C TYR A 495 14.39 41.74 -0.30
N ARG A 496 15.09 42.17 0.74
CA ARG A 496 16.50 42.56 0.72
C ARG A 496 17.25 41.71 1.74
N ASP A 497 18.20 40.91 1.28
CA ASP A 497 18.96 39.96 2.11
C ASP A 497 18.03 39.11 2.99
N GLU A 498 17.04 38.47 2.36
CA GLU A 498 15.98 37.64 3.00
C GLU A 498 15.05 38.39 3.98
N ASN A 499 15.20 39.71 4.15
CA ASN A 499 14.32 40.51 4.98
C ASN A 499 13.27 41.22 4.12
N PRO A 500 11.96 41.13 4.47
CA PRO A 500 10.91 41.81 3.72
C PRO A 500 11.06 43.33 3.87
N VAL A 501 11.07 44.05 2.75
CA VAL A 501 11.19 45.52 2.71
C VAL A 501 9.91 46.20 2.23
N ALA A 502 9.12 45.57 1.37
CA ALA A 502 7.86 46.12 0.89
C ALA A 502 6.94 45.07 0.27
N THR A 503 5.63 45.34 0.26
CA THR A 503 4.66 44.60 -0.55
C THR A 503 4.22 45.47 -1.73
N LEU A 504 4.36 44.95 -2.94
CA LEU A 504 4.18 45.66 -4.21
C LEU A 504 2.98 45.07 -4.96
N SER A 505 1.96 45.88 -5.20
CA SER A 505 0.69 45.44 -5.80
C SER A 505 0.48 45.84 -7.26
N ARG A 506 1.39 46.65 -7.83
CA ARG A 506 1.33 47.09 -9.23
C ARG A 506 2.73 47.16 -9.85
N PRO A 507 2.95 46.55 -11.04
CA PRO A 507 4.20 46.67 -11.78
C PRO A 507 4.66 48.12 -11.91
N GLY A 508 5.96 48.36 -11.76
CA GLY A 508 6.47 49.72 -11.81
C GLY A 508 7.84 49.89 -11.17
N ARG A 509 8.09 51.08 -10.61
CA ARG A 509 9.34 51.41 -9.94
C ARG A 509 9.16 51.39 -8.44
N TYR A 510 10.16 50.89 -7.73
CA TYR A 510 10.25 50.99 -6.28
C TYR A 510 11.59 51.60 -5.88
N ASN A 511 11.57 52.43 -4.84
CA ASN A 511 12.76 53.08 -4.29
C ASN A 511 12.98 52.53 -2.88
N ASP A 512 13.92 51.60 -2.74
CA ASP A 512 14.38 51.17 -1.42
C ASP A 512 15.41 52.17 -0.89
N GLN A 513 15.14 52.72 0.29
CA GLN A 513 16.01 53.69 0.95
C GLN A 513 16.39 53.17 2.32
N PHE A 514 17.69 53.08 2.57
CA PHE A 514 18.21 52.61 3.85
C PHE A 514 19.55 53.26 4.15
N LYS A 515 20.01 53.13 5.40
CA LYS A 515 21.30 53.65 5.83
C LYS A 515 22.09 52.53 6.50
N ASN A 516 23.13 52.07 5.84
CA ASN A 516 24.10 51.15 6.41
C ASN A 516 25.50 51.50 5.85
N PRO A 517 26.40 52.09 6.65
CA PRO A 517 27.71 52.49 6.18
C PRO A 517 28.62 51.30 5.81
N GLU A 518 28.36 50.11 6.35
CA GLU A 518 29.20 48.91 6.18
C GLU A 518 28.76 47.99 5.04
N ILE A 519 27.55 48.19 4.51
CA ILE A 519 27.01 47.33 3.44
C ILE A 519 27.76 47.56 2.12
N ASN A 520 28.19 46.50 1.44
CA ASN A 520 28.87 46.60 0.14
C ASN A 520 28.04 46.00 -1.00
N SER A 521 27.08 45.14 -0.65
CA SER A 521 26.12 44.56 -1.57
C SER A 521 24.84 44.22 -0.83
N ALA A 522 23.73 44.10 -1.56
CA ALA A 522 22.51 43.46 -1.08
C ALA A 522 21.91 42.60 -2.19
N THR A 523 21.29 41.49 -1.82
CA THR A 523 20.54 40.63 -2.73
C THR A 523 19.06 40.94 -2.64
N TYR A 524 18.45 41.27 -3.76
CA TYR A 524 17.01 41.50 -3.86
C TYR A 524 16.30 40.33 -4.52
N ARG A 525 15.12 40.00 -4.00
CA ARG A 525 14.17 39.07 -4.61
C ARG A 525 12.76 39.63 -4.49
N LEU A 526 11.93 39.39 -5.49
CA LEU A 526 10.52 39.72 -5.44
C LEU A 526 9.73 38.42 -5.51
N CYS A 527 8.91 38.15 -4.50
CA CYS A 527 8.29 36.84 -4.30
C CYS A 527 6.76 36.93 -4.19
N LEU A 528 6.08 35.91 -4.72
CA LEU A 528 4.67 35.64 -4.44
C LEU A 528 4.61 34.67 -3.25
N ASP A 529 4.55 35.22 -2.03
CA ASP A 529 4.72 34.46 -0.79
C ASP A 529 3.74 33.27 -0.66
N ALA A 530 2.52 33.41 -1.19
CA ALA A 530 1.51 32.34 -1.21
C ALA A 530 1.96 31.08 -1.97
N THR A 531 2.95 31.20 -2.83
CA THR A 531 3.45 30.14 -3.72
C THR A 531 4.95 29.87 -3.56
N ALA A 532 5.65 30.70 -2.77
CA ALA A 532 7.10 30.77 -2.67
C ALA A 532 7.85 30.96 -4.02
N GLN A 533 7.16 31.34 -5.11
CA GLN A 533 7.79 31.65 -6.39
C GLN A 533 8.40 33.05 -6.34
N CYS A 534 9.67 33.18 -6.73
CA CYS A 534 10.43 34.43 -6.68
C CYS A 534 11.09 34.75 -8.02
N SER A 535 11.42 36.02 -8.24
CA SER A 535 12.37 36.41 -9.28
C SER A 535 13.73 35.76 -9.08
N GLU A 536 14.54 35.71 -10.15
CA GLU A 536 15.97 35.47 -10.01
C GLU A 536 16.60 36.46 -9.00
N PRO A 537 17.60 36.03 -8.20
CA PRO A 537 18.29 36.91 -7.27
C PRO A 537 18.98 38.08 -8.00
N LEU A 538 18.65 39.30 -7.60
CA LEU A 538 19.29 40.52 -8.10
C LEU A 538 20.32 41.02 -7.08
N VAL A 539 21.59 40.73 -7.32
CA VAL A 539 22.69 41.24 -6.48
C VAL A 539 23.03 42.68 -6.90
N VAL A 540 22.92 43.62 -5.96
CA VAL A 540 23.21 45.04 -6.14
C VAL A 540 24.44 45.40 -5.33
N ASN A 541 25.48 45.94 -5.98
CA ASN A 541 26.71 46.40 -5.34
C ASN A 541 26.69 47.93 -5.14
N PHE A 542 27.23 48.43 -4.02
CA PHE A 542 27.01 49.81 -3.53
C PHE A 542 28.24 50.72 -3.49
#